data_AF-A0A1L8EFD9-F1
#
_entry.id   AF-A0A1L8EFD9-F1
#
_cell.length_a   1.000
_cell.length_b   1.000
_cell.length_c   1.000
_cell.angle_alpha   90.00
_cell.angle_beta   90.00
_cell.angle_gamma   90.00
#
_symmetry.space_group_name_H-M   'P 1'
#
loop_
_entity.id
_entity.type
_entity.pdbx_description
1 polymer ?
#
loop_
_entity_poly.entity_id
_entity_poly.type
_entity_poly.pdbx_seq_one_letter_code
_entity_poly.pdbx_strand_id
1 'polypeptide(L)'
;MSASPTVRQAMNVPQKTKRIMISDPIQMPEVYSSTPGGTLYSTTPGGTKLIYERTFLKTLRQSPLSQSPPANIPTCLLKGTPRTPFRKCVPPPSDLVKKTESMKIEDQEQFQLEL
;
A
#
# COMPACT_ATOMS: atom_id res chain seq x y z
N MET A 1 20.19 18.37 13.67
CA MET A 1 19.67 18.76 12.35
C MET A 1 18.56 19.77 12.55
N SER A 2 18.83 21.09 12.48
CA SER A 2 17.78 22.12 12.52
C SER A 2 17.47 22.55 11.09
N ALA A 3 16.22 22.38 10.65
CA ALA A 3 15.77 22.91 9.38
C ALA A 3 15.67 24.43 9.48
N SER A 4 16.24 25.14 8.49
CA SER A 4 16.26 26.60 8.39
C SER A 4 14.85 27.21 8.47
N PRO A 5 14.67 28.40 9.07
CA PRO A 5 13.36 29.04 9.26
C PRO A 5 12.59 29.26 7.95
N THR A 6 13.29 29.42 6.83
CA THR A 6 12.70 29.55 5.48
C THR A 6 11.94 28.31 5.03
N VAL A 7 12.39 27.11 5.42
CA VAL A 7 11.69 25.85 5.10
C VAL A 7 10.34 25.80 5.82
N ARG A 8 10.26 26.33 7.06
CA ARG A 8 8.99 26.39 7.80
C ARG A 8 8.00 27.37 7.17
N GLN A 9 8.47 28.47 6.60
CA GLN A 9 7.61 29.46 5.94
C GLN A 9 6.97 28.93 4.64
N ALA A 10 7.66 28.05 3.89
CA ALA A 10 7.09 27.43 2.69
C ALA A 10 5.88 26.50 2.98
N MET A 11 5.75 26.02 4.21
CA MET A 11 4.61 25.19 4.67
C MET A 11 3.35 26.04 4.95
N ASN A 12 3.50 27.36 5.05
CA ASN A 12 2.50 28.26 5.63
C ASN A 12 1.82 29.18 4.60
N VAL A 13 2.11 29.00 3.31
CA VAL A 13 1.33 29.65 2.25
C VAL A 13 -0.04 28.97 2.22
N PRO A 14 -1.16 29.71 2.31
CA PRO A 14 -2.50 29.12 2.29
C PRO A 14 -2.72 28.43 0.94
N GLN A 15 -2.57 27.11 0.92
CA GLN A 15 -2.75 26.31 -0.27
C GLN A 15 -4.24 26.33 -0.65
N LYS A 16 -4.56 26.81 -1.86
CA LYS A 16 -5.93 26.82 -2.36
C LYS A 16 -6.48 25.39 -2.33
N THR A 17 -7.51 25.18 -1.53
CA THR A 17 -8.11 23.86 -1.34
C THR A 17 -9.48 23.81 -2.01
N LYS A 18 -9.69 22.83 -2.88
CA LYS A 18 -10.97 22.58 -3.56
C LYS A 18 -11.48 21.19 -3.16
N ARG A 19 -12.78 21.09 -2.87
CA ARG A 19 -13.44 19.80 -2.62
C ARG A 19 -14.19 19.36 -3.89
N ILE A 20 -14.06 18.09 -4.23
CA ILE A 20 -14.69 17.48 -5.41
C ILE A 20 -15.55 16.33 -4.90
N MET A 21 -16.84 16.38 -5.20
CA MET A 21 -17.75 15.27 -4.96
C MET A 21 -17.66 14.28 -6.13
N ILE A 22 -17.48 13.01 -5.81
CA ILE A 22 -17.46 11.93 -6.79
C ILE A 22 -18.83 11.26 -6.78
N SER A 23 -19.53 11.27 -7.91
CA SER A 23 -20.83 10.62 -8.10
C SER A 23 -20.75 9.34 -8.94
N ASP A 24 -19.63 9.11 -9.64
CA ASP A 24 -19.39 7.97 -10.52
C ASP A 24 -17.92 7.54 -10.35
N PRO A 25 -17.59 6.23 -10.29
CA PRO A 25 -16.20 5.77 -10.28
C PRO A 25 -15.33 6.36 -11.39
N ILE A 26 -15.88 6.70 -12.56
CA ILE A 26 -15.12 7.27 -13.68
C ILE A 26 -14.57 8.67 -13.36
N GLN A 27 -15.15 9.37 -12.38
CA GLN A 27 -14.69 10.69 -11.95
C GLN A 27 -13.50 10.63 -10.99
N MET A 28 -13.10 9.44 -10.53
CA MET A 28 -11.89 9.28 -9.74
C MET A 28 -10.66 9.65 -10.60
N PRO A 29 -9.74 10.47 -10.08
CA PRO A 29 -8.48 10.74 -10.77
C PRO A 29 -7.65 9.46 -10.92
N GLU A 30 -6.89 9.37 -12.00
CA GLU A 30 -5.93 8.26 -12.21
C GLU A 30 -4.80 8.31 -11.18
N VAL A 31 -4.33 9.52 -10.85
CA VAL A 31 -3.25 9.74 -9.88
C VAL A 31 -3.79 10.51 -8.67
N TYR A 32 -3.78 9.87 -7.51
CA TYR A 32 -4.14 10.46 -6.22
C TYR A 32 -3.31 9.87 -5.08
N SER A 33 -3.40 10.52 -3.92
CA SER A 33 -2.79 10.06 -2.68
C SER A 33 -3.83 10.01 -1.56
N SER A 34 -3.51 9.32 -0.48
CA SER A 34 -4.38 9.19 0.69
C SER A 34 -3.65 9.57 1.97
N THR A 35 -4.32 10.29 2.85
CA THR A 35 -3.84 10.47 4.23
C THR A 35 -4.03 9.17 5.04
N PRO A 36 -3.32 8.97 6.17
CA PRO A 36 -3.60 7.85 7.08
C PRO A 36 -5.05 7.78 7.56
N GLY A 37 -5.76 8.92 7.65
CA GLY A 37 -7.21 8.97 7.92
C GLY A 37 -8.10 8.55 6.74
N GLY A 38 -7.52 8.22 5.59
CA GLY A 38 -8.21 7.77 4.40
C GLY A 38 -8.92 8.89 3.62
N THR A 39 -8.45 10.13 3.73
CA THR A 39 -8.90 11.24 2.87
C THR A 39 -8.10 11.21 1.58
N LEU A 40 -8.80 11.16 0.44
CA LEU A 40 -8.19 11.16 -0.88
C LEU A 40 -7.91 12.59 -1.31
N TYR A 41 -6.71 12.83 -1.84
CA TYR A 41 -6.33 14.14 -2.33
C TYR A 41 -5.36 14.05 -3.50
N SER A 42 -5.29 15.12 -4.28
CA SER A 42 -4.20 15.35 -5.22
C SER A 42 -3.77 16.81 -5.18
N THR A 43 -2.64 17.13 -5.79
CA THR A 43 -2.15 18.49 -5.93
C THR A 43 -1.89 18.75 -7.40
N THR A 44 -2.49 19.80 -7.94
CA THR A 44 -2.17 20.21 -9.33
C THR A 44 -0.78 20.85 -9.38
N PRO A 45 -0.09 20.88 -10.53
CA PRO A 45 1.20 21.57 -10.68
C PRO A 45 1.16 23.05 -10.23
N GLY A 46 0.02 23.73 -10.36
CA GLY A 46 -0.22 25.08 -9.83
C GLY A 46 -0.44 25.17 -8.31
N GLY A 47 -0.16 24.10 -7.57
CA GLY A 47 -0.20 24.08 -6.10
C GLY A 47 -1.60 23.96 -5.49
N THR A 48 -2.68 23.82 -6.26
CA THR A 48 -4.03 23.67 -5.70
C THR A 48 -4.21 22.26 -5.14
N LYS A 49 -4.62 22.14 -3.88
CA LYS A 49 -4.98 20.87 -3.25
C LYS A 49 -6.44 20.53 -3.59
N LEU A 50 -6.65 19.36 -4.17
CA LEU A 50 -7.96 18.79 -4.49
C LEU A 50 -8.26 17.71 -3.47
N ILE A 51 -9.40 17.79 -2.79
CA ILE A 51 -9.88 16.77 -1.85
C ILE A 51 -11.06 16.07 -2.49
N TYR A 52 -10.97 14.75 -2.66
CA TYR A 52 -12.00 13.95 -3.31
C TYR A 52 -12.89 13.30 -2.25
N GLU A 53 -14.19 13.57 -2.31
CA GLU A 53 -15.18 12.93 -1.45
C GLU A 53 -15.56 11.55 -1.98
N ARG A 54 -15.48 10.56 -1.08
CA ARG A 54 -15.79 9.15 -1.38
C ARG A 54 -17.14 8.71 -0.84
N THR A 55 -18.07 9.65 -0.61
CA THR A 55 -19.40 9.38 -0.05
C THR A 55 -20.17 8.37 -0.90
N PHE A 56 -20.22 8.62 -2.21
CA PHE A 56 -20.82 7.71 -3.19
C PHE A 56 -20.24 6.30 -3.14
N LEU A 57 -18.91 6.15 -3.21
CA LEU A 57 -18.23 4.85 -3.15
C LEU A 57 -18.49 4.13 -1.81
N LYS A 58 -18.57 4.87 -0.70
CA LYS A 58 -18.91 4.29 0.61
C LYS A 58 -20.35 3.79 0.67
N THR A 59 -21.27 4.45 -0.01
CA THR A 59 -22.65 3.97 -0.14
C THR A 59 -22.69 2.67 -0.94
N LEU A 60 -21.93 2.59 -2.04
CA LEU A 60 -21.83 1.36 -2.84
C LEU A 60 -21.30 0.15 -2.08
N ARG A 61 -20.52 0.34 -1.01
CA ARG A 61 -20.07 -0.76 -0.13
C ARG A 61 -21.24 -1.62 0.40
N GLN A 62 -22.43 -1.04 0.55
CA GLN A 62 -23.61 -1.72 1.06
C GLN A 62 -24.40 -2.45 -0.04
N SER A 63 -23.99 -2.31 -1.32
CA SER A 63 -24.59 -3.02 -2.45
C SER A 63 -24.39 -4.54 -2.33
N PRO A 64 -25.37 -5.38 -2.72
CA PRO A 64 -25.21 -6.83 -2.74
C PRO A 64 -24.04 -7.29 -3.61
N LEU A 65 -23.75 -6.57 -4.70
CA LEU A 65 -22.62 -6.88 -5.59
C LEU A 65 -21.26 -6.74 -4.89
N SER A 66 -21.17 -5.88 -3.87
CA SER A 66 -19.94 -5.67 -3.09
C SER A 66 -19.77 -6.69 -1.95
N GLN A 67 -20.73 -7.58 -1.73
CA GLN A 67 -20.67 -8.63 -0.71
C GLN A 67 -20.17 -9.98 -1.25
N SER A 68 -19.86 -10.05 -2.54
CA SER A 68 -19.32 -11.25 -3.18
C SER A 68 -17.95 -11.62 -2.58
N PRO A 69 -17.77 -12.82 -2.01
CA PRO A 69 -16.49 -13.25 -1.46
C PRO A 69 -15.38 -13.27 -2.52
N PRO A 70 -14.18 -12.79 -2.21
CA PRO A 70 -13.08 -12.77 -3.16
C PRO A 70 -12.51 -14.19 -3.37
N ALA A 71 -12.37 -14.61 -4.63
CA ALA A 71 -12.00 -15.99 -4.98
C ALA A 71 -10.54 -16.35 -4.66
N ASN A 72 -9.61 -15.41 -4.85
CA ASN A 72 -8.16 -15.68 -4.83
C ASN A 72 -7.44 -15.03 -3.65
N ILE A 73 -8.08 -15.00 -2.47
CA ILE A 73 -7.45 -14.46 -1.25
C ILE A 73 -7.05 -15.61 -0.32
N PRO A 74 -5.78 -15.69 0.10
CA PRO A 74 -5.33 -16.66 1.11
C PRO A 74 -6.18 -16.59 2.36
N THR A 75 -6.54 -17.75 2.92
CA THR A 75 -7.43 -17.86 4.08
C THR A 75 -6.99 -17.00 5.25
N CYS A 76 -5.69 -16.85 5.49
CA CYS A 76 -5.23 -16.06 6.63
C CYS A 76 -5.39 -14.54 6.49
N LEU A 77 -5.70 -14.04 5.30
CA LEU A 77 -6.03 -12.63 5.08
C LEU A 77 -7.54 -12.39 5.19
N LEU A 78 -8.35 -13.45 5.28
CA LEU A 78 -9.79 -13.33 5.46
C LEU A 78 -10.08 -12.77 6.85
N LYS A 79 -11.15 -11.98 6.93
CA LYS A 79 -11.60 -11.40 8.19
C LYS A 79 -12.10 -12.51 9.11
N GLY A 80 -11.64 -12.53 10.36
CA GLY A 80 -12.10 -13.48 11.37
C GLY A 80 -11.27 -14.77 11.47
N THR A 81 -10.29 -14.99 10.60
CA THR A 81 -9.36 -16.11 10.76
C THR A 81 -8.28 -15.79 11.81
N PRO A 82 -7.82 -16.79 12.58
CA PRO A 82 -6.73 -16.60 13.52
C PRO A 82 -5.48 -16.09 12.78
N ARG A 83 -4.73 -15.18 13.40
CA ARG A 83 -3.51 -14.61 12.82
C ARG A 83 -2.47 -15.72 12.62
N THR A 84 -2.42 -16.32 11.44
CA THR A 84 -1.31 -17.18 11.05
C THR A 84 -0.21 -16.32 10.42
N PRO A 85 1.07 -16.58 10.72
CA PRO A 85 2.16 -15.85 10.10
C PRO A 85 2.10 -16.00 8.57
N PHE A 86 2.28 -14.91 7.84
CA PHE A 86 2.10 -14.83 6.38
C PHE A 86 2.86 -15.93 5.61
N ARG A 87 4.04 -16.33 6.12
CA ARG A 87 4.86 -17.44 5.60
C ARG A 87 4.15 -18.80 5.53
N LYS A 88 3.11 -19.01 6.33
CA LYS A 88 2.28 -20.24 6.33
C LYS A 88 1.03 -20.12 5.45
N CYS A 89 0.70 -18.91 5.00
CA CYS A 89 -0.51 -18.65 4.21
C CYS A 89 -0.28 -18.69 2.71
N VAL A 90 0.93 -18.33 2.29
CA VAL A 90 1.32 -18.30 0.88
C VAL A 90 2.40 -19.38 0.72
N PRO A 91 2.15 -20.44 -0.07
CA PRO A 91 3.19 -21.41 -0.36
C PRO A 91 4.39 -20.69 -0.99
N PRO A 92 5.64 -21.06 -0.65
CA PRO A 92 6.79 -20.50 -1.32
C PRO A 92 6.65 -20.76 -2.83
N PRO A 93 6.97 -19.78 -3.69
CA PRO A 93 6.99 -20.03 -5.13
C PRO A 93 7.91 -21.23 -5.41
N SER A 94 7.45 -22.12 -6.27
CA SER A 94 8.09 -23.40 -6.60
C SER A 94 9.56 -23.27 -7.03
N ASP A 95 9.95 -22.11 -7.53
CA ASP A 95 11.32 -21.81 -7.96
C ASP A 95 12.31 -21.63 -6.80
N LEU A 96 11.82 -21.27 -5.60
CA LEU A 96 12.67 -21.11 -4.41
C LEU A 96 12.99 -22.42 -3.70
N VAL A 97 12.18 -23.47 -3.89
CA VAL A 97 12.37 -24.76 -3.20
C VAL A 97 13.61 -25.50 -3.72
N LYS A 98 13.93 -25.33 -5.02
CA LYS A 98 15.08 -26.00 -5.67
C LYS A 98 16.45 -25.47 -5.21
N LYS A 99 16.53 -24.27 -4.62
CA LYS A 99 17.81 -23.66 -4.21
C LYS A 99 18.30 -24.12 -2.83
N THR A 100 17.45 -24.74 -2.02
CA THR A 100 17.80 -25.16 -0.65
C THR A 100 18.52 -26.50 -0.56
N GLU A 101 18.42 -27.38 -1.56
CA GLU A 101 19.19 -28.64 -1.58
C GLU A 101 20.66 -28.42 -1.99
N SER A 102 20.93 -27.40 -2.82
CA SER A 102 22.28 -27.13 -3.33
C SER A 102 23.21 -26.40 -2.35
N MET A 103 22.73 -25.97 -1.17
CA MET A 103 23.59 -25.29 -0.17
C MET A 103 24.06 -26.19 0.98
N LYS A 104 23.85 -27.51 0.90
CA LYS A 104 24.32 -28.47 1.93
C LYS A 104 25.63 -29.19 1.60
N ILE A 105 26.22 -28.90 0.45
CA ILE A 105 27.52 -29.42 0.03
C ILE A 105 28.38 -28.18 -0.15
N GLU A 106 29.23 -27.85 0.84
CA GLU A 106 30.42 -26.97 0.74
C GLU A 106 30.91 -26.43 2.10
N ASP A 107 30.40 -26.91 3.24
CA ASP A 107 30.99 -26.66 4.58
C ASP A 107 32.39 -27.31 4.79
N GLN A 108 33.00 -27.91 3.76
CA GLN A 108 34.29 -28.59 3.85
C GLN A 108 35.49 -27.85 3.21
N GLU A 109 35.28 -26.71 2.55
CA GLU A 109 36.38 -25.93 1.95
C GLU A 109 36.62 -24.60 2.68
N GLN A 110 36.55 -24.64 4.01
CA GLN A 110 36.95 -23.53 4.88
C GLN A 110 38.47 -23.29 4.70
N PHE A 111 38.82 -22.28 3.90
CA PHE A 111 40.18 -21.92 3.49
C PHE A 111 41.19 -21.93 4.65
N GLN A 112 42.22 -22.76 4.52
CA GLN A 112 43.41 -22.74 5.37
C GLN A 112 44.21 -21.46 5.05
N LEU A 113 44.27 -20.51 5.99
CA LEU A 113 45.17 -19.36 5.91
C LEU A 113 46.57 -19.83 6.36
N GLU A 114 47.48 -20.09 5.42
CA GLU A 114 48.90 -20.24 5.75
C GLU A 114 49.46 -18.87 6.17
N LEU A 115 50.14 -18.84 7.33
CA LEU A 115 50.70 -17.66 7.97
C LEU A 115 52.15 -17.43 7.54
#